data_AF-A0A0X3SJT5-F1
#
_entry.id   AF-A0A0X3SJT5-F1
#
_cell.length_a   1.000
_cell.length_b   1.000
_cell.length_c   1.000
_cell.angle_alpha   90.00
_cell.angle_beta   90.00
_cell.angle_gamma   90.00
#
_symmetry.space_group_name_H-M   'P 1'
#
loop_
_entity.id
_entity.type
_entity.pdbx_description
1 polymer ?
#
loop_
_entity_poly.entity_id
_entity_poly.type
_entity_poly.pdbx_seq_one_letter_code
_entity_poly.pdbx_strand_id
1 'polypeptide(L)'
;MTRLAHLTQVADLELSAPACLAEALCGQGRFEEAEAVARGNLPRATENRAAYLRSLLVRSLNGQGRYEEALAESRQPTPPASRAGSGQSATVIAAALNGLGRRDEAEVMARQAGRSASSSSIPHIHASAKRGIC
;
A
#
# COMPACT_ATOMS: atom_id res chain seq x y z
N MET A 1 19.24 7.79 22.91
CA MET A 1 18.57 7.79 21.59
C MET A 1 18.37 6.39 20.99
N THR A 2 18.87 5.29 21.59
CA THR A 2 18.78 3.93 21.00
C THR A 2 17.54 3.12 21.40
N ARG A 3 16.99 3.34 22.60
CA ARG A 3 15.85 2.55 23.12
C ARG A 3 14.54 2.79 22.36
N LEU A 4 14.29 4.03 21.93
CA LEU A 4 13.09 4.38 21.17
C LEU A 4 13.10 3.75 19.77
N ALA A 5 14.25 3.83 19.09
CA ALA A 5 14.46 3.21 17.77
C ALA A 5 14.33 1.69 17.80
N HIS A 6 14.81 1.04 18.87
CA HIS A 6 14.67 -0.41 19.04
C HIS A 6 13.20 -0.82 19.29
N LEU A 7 12.44 -0.03 20.05
CA LEU A 7 11.02 -0.29 20.29
C LEU A 7 10.17 -0.11 19.02
N THR A 8 10.46 0.91 18.22
CA THR A 8 9.80 1.10 16.92
C THR A 8 10.13 -0.01 15.93
N GLN A 9 11.36 -0.55 15.97
CA GLN A 9 11.78 -1.63 15.08
C GLN A 9 11.16 -2.99 15.47
N VAL A 10 11.00 -3.27 16.76
CA VAL A 10 10.30 -4.47 17.23
C VAL A 10 8.80 -4.40 16.90
N ALA A 11 8.17 -3.24 17.11
CA ALA A 11 6.75 -3.05 16.77
C ALA A 11 6.46 -3.20 15.27
N ASP A 12 7.37 -2.75 14.39
CA ASP A 12 7.21 -2.93 12.94
C ASP A 12 7.40 -4.39 12.49
N LEU A 13 8.28 -5.14 13.18
CA LEU A 13 8.42 -6.59 13.00
C LEU A 13 7.20 -7.36 13.48
N GLU A 14 6.62 -6.99 14.63
CA GLU A 14 5.39 -7.62 15.15
C GLU A 14 4.21 -7.49 14.17
N LEU A 15 4.14 -6.38 13.44
CA LEU A 15 3.09 -6.14 12.46
C LEU A 15 3.39 -6.73 11.07
N SER A 16 4.60 -7.27 10.85
CA SER A 16 4.93 -7.95 9.60
C SER A 16 4.13 -9.25 9.41
N ALA A 17 4.05 -10.07 10.46
CA ALA A 17 3.33 -11.32 10.46
C ALA A 17 1.82 -11.16 10.15
N PRO A 18 1.04 -10.30 10.85
CA PRO A 18 -0.35 -10.09 10.52
C PRO A 18 -0.55 -9.47 9.13
N ALA A 19 0.37 -8.63 8.66
CA ALA A 19 0.28 -8.10 7.29
C ALA A 19 0.48 -9.20 6.24
N CYS A 20 1.47 -10.09 6.40
CA CYS A 20 1.65 -11.25 5.54
C CYS A 20 0.46 -12.22 5.60
N LEU A 21 -0.13 -12.41 6.79
CA LEU A 21 -1.34 -13.21 6.94
C LEU A 21 -2.52 -12.61 6.16
N ALA A 22 -2.80 -11.32 6.33
CA ALA A 22 -3.88 -10.64 5.61
C ALA A 22 -3.68 -10.69 4.08
N GLU A 23 -2.43 -10.54 3.61
CA GLU A 23 -2.09 -10.70 2.19
C GLU A 23 -2.38 -12.12 1.68
N ALA A 24 -1.92 -13.15 2.40
CA ALA A 24 -2.15 -14.55 2.05
C ALA A 24 -3.65 -14.89 2.03
N LEU A 25 -4.41 -14.42 3.01
CA LEU A 25 -5.86 -14.58 3.07
C LEU A 25 -6.55 -13.92 1.87
N CYS A 26 -6.16 -12.70 1.50
CA CYS A 26 -6.66 -12.07 0.28
C CYS A 26 -6.28 -12.87 -0.98
N GLY A 27 -5.11 -13.50 -1.02
CA GLY A 27 -4.69 -14.36 -2.14
C GLY A 27 -5.53 -15.65 -2.25
N GLN A 28 -6.05 -16.13 -1.11
CA GLN A 28 -6.93 -17.30 -1.01
C GLN A 28 -8.42 -16.96 -1.21
N GLY A 29 -8.77 -15.69 -1.43
CA GLY A 29 -10.16 -15.25 -1.51
C GLY A 29 -10.89 -15.20 -0.16
N ARG A 30 -10.18 -15.34 0.97
CA ARG A 30 -10.73 -15.29 2.33
C ARG A 30 -10.79 -13.85 2.83
N PHE A 31 -11.64 -13.06 2.18
CA PHE A 31 -11.62 -11.61 2.31
C PHE A 31 -12.12 -11.09 3.65
N GLU A 32 -13.13 -11.71 4.26
CA GLU A 32 -13.64 -11.33 5.58
C GLU A 32 -12.57 -11.51 6.67
N GLU A 33 -11.81 -12.60 6.60
CA GLU A 33 -10.73 -12.87 7.55
C GLU A 33 -9.56 -11.90 7.35
N ALA A 34 -9.22 -11.59 6.10
CA ALA A 34 -8.20 -10.59 5.79
C ALA A 34 -8.57 -9.19 6.33
N GLU A 35 -9.84 -8.80 6.20
CA GLU A 35 -10.37 -7.56 6.75
C GLU A 35 -10.23 -7.52 8.27
N ALA A 36 -10.61 -8.60 8.97
CA ALA A 36 -10.51 -8.69 10.41
C ALA A 36 -9.06 -8.52 10.89
N VAL A 37 -8.11 -9.19 10.22
CA VAL A 37 -6.67 -9.05 10.52
C VAL A 37 -6.20 -7.62 10.27
N ALA A 38 -6.57 -7.01 9.14
CA ALA A 38 -6.15 -5.65 8.82
C ALA A 38 -6.71 -4.63 9.83
N ARG A 39 -8.02 -4.66 10.10
CA ARG A 39 -8.69 -3.75 11.06
C ARG A 39 -8.17 -3.92 12.48
N GLY A 40 -7.93 -5.16 12.92
CA GLY A 40 -7.44 -5.44 14.28
C GLY A 40 -6.03 -4.91 14.56
N ASN A 41 -5.21 -4.77 13.51
CA ASN A 41 -3.80 -4.35 13.65
C ASN A 41 -3.57 -2.88 13.27
N LEU A 42 -4.47 -2.28 12.50
CA LEU A 42 -4.34 -0.91 12.02
C LEU A 42 -4.15 0.16 13.13
N PRO A 43 -4.83 0.11 14.28
CA PRO A 43 -4.66 1.09 15.36
C PRO A 43 -3.26 1.12 15.98
N ARG A 44 -2.50 0.02 15.85
CA ARG A 44 -1.14 -0.12 16.38
C ARG A 44 -0.06 0.14 15.34
N ALA A 45 -0.45 0.28 14.06
CA ALA A 45 0.47 0.42 12.95
C ALA A 45 0.85 1.88 12.69
N THR A 46 2.09 2.10 12.27
CA THR A 46 2.62 3.42 11.89
C THR A 46 3.25 3.37 10.50
N GLU A 47 3.41 4.54 9.89
CA GLU A 47 4.17 4.74 8.65
C GLU A 47 3.82 3.75 7.52
N ASN A 48 4.84 3.08 6.95
CA ASN A 48 4.70 2.14 5.85
C ASN A 48 3.80 0.95 6.22
N ARG A 49 3.81 0.52 7.49
CA ARG A 49 3.00 -0.61 7.94
C ARG A 49 1.52 -0.26 7.97
N ALA A 50 1.19 0.95 8.45
CA ALA A 50 -0.17 1.45 8.41
C ALA A 50 -0.68 1.55 6.96
N ALA A 51 0.15 2.06 6.04
CA ALA A 51 -0.18 2.14 4.62
C ALA A 51 -0.40 0.77 3.99
N TYR A 52 0.42 -0.22 4.36
CA TYR A 52 0.29 -1.57 3.83
C TYR A 52 -0.97 -2.28 4.34
N LEU A 53 -1.22 -2.23 5.66
CA LEU A 53 -2.44 -2.80 6.25
C LEU A 53 -3.71 -2.12 5.71
N ARG A 54 -3.69 -0.80 5.46
CA ARG A 54 -4.80 -0.09 4.81
C ARG A 54 -5.01 -0.60 3.37
N SER A 55 -3.95 -0.81 2.61
CA SER A 55 -4.05 -1.33 1.24
C SER A 55 -4.66 -2.75 1.23
N LEU A 56 -4.30 -3.58 2.20
CA LEU A 56 -4.89 -4.91 2.37
C LEU A 56 -6.38 -4.84 2.77
N LEU A 57 -6.75 -3.88 3.63
CA LEU A 57 -8.16 -3.61 3.95
C LEU A 57 -8.97 -3.20 2.72
N VAL A 58 -8.45 -2.28 1.89
CA VAL A 58 -9.13 -1.87 0.65
C VAL A 58 -9.26 -3.07 -0.30
N ARG A 59 -8.20 -3.88 -0.43
CA ARG A 59 -8.22 -5.10 -1.25
C ARG A 59 -9.25 -6.12 -0.75
N SER A 60 -9.36 -6.33 0.56
CA SER A 60 -10.33 -7.26 1.13
C SER A 60 -11.76 -6.79 0.94
N LEU A 61 -12.04 -5.50 1.14
CA LEU A 61 -13.36 -4.90 0.89
C LEU A 61 -13.77 -5.04 -0.58
N ASN A 62 -12.85 -4.81 -1.52
CA ASN A 62 -13.09 -5.06 -2.94
C ASN A 62 -13.44 -6.53 -3.23
N GLY A 63 -12.72 -7.47 -2.61
CA GLY A 63 -13.00 -8.90 -2.77
C GLY A 63 -14.39 -9.31 -2.29
N GLN A 64 -14.94 -8.59 -1.31
CA GLN A 64 -16.31 -8.75 -0.82
C GLN A 64 -17.36 -7.97 -1.64
N GLY A 65 -16.95 -7.23 -2.68
CA GLY A 65 -17.85 -6.37 -3.46
C GLY A 65 -18.26 -5.07 -2.76
N ARG A 66 -17.65 -4.72 -1.63
CA ARG A 66 -17.92 -3.49 -0.85
C ARG A 66 -17.11 -2.31 -1.38
N TYR A 67 -17.30 -1.98 -2.66
CA TYR A 67 -16.44 -1.05 -3.39
C TYR A 67 -16.51 0.41 -2.89
N GLU A 68 -17.69 0.91 -2.52
CA GLU A 68 -17.82 2.28 -1.97
C GLU A 68 -17.08 2.42 -0.64
N GLU A 69 -17.15 1.41 0.22
CA GLU A 69 -16.43 1.38 1.48
C GLU A 69 -14.92 1.29 1.24
N ALA A 70 -14.49 0.48 0.28
CA ALA A 70 -13.09 0.39 -0.13
C ALA A 70 -12.55 1.77 -0.58
N LEU A 71 -13.35 2.53 -1.34
CA LEU A 71 -12.99 3.90 -1.74
C LEU A 71 -12.95 4.87 -0.56
N ALA A 72 -13.90 4.78 0.37
CA ALA A 72 -13.91 5.59 1.59
C ALA A 72 -12.66 5.34 2.45
N GLU A 73 -12.28 4.07 2.62
CA GLU A 73 -11.06 3.67 3.34
C GLU A 73 -9.79 4.16 2.64
N SER A 74 -9.74 4.12 1.31
CA SER A 74 -8.57 4.57 0.53
C SER A 74 -8.28 6.07 0.66
N ARG A 75 -9.29 6.87 1.04
CA ARG A 75 -9.18 8.33 1.22
C ARG A 75 -8.72 8.71 2.63
N GLN A 76 -8.67 7.76 3.55
CA GLN A 76 -8.25 8.03 4.92
C GLN A 76 -6.80 8.53 4.95
N PRO A 77 -6.49 9.56 5.75
CA PRO A 77 -5.13 10.05 5.89
C PRO A 77 -4.21 8.90 6.29
N THR A 78 -3.22 8.63 5.44
CA THR A 78 -2.18 7.65 5.72
C THR A 78 -0.87 8.41 5.88
N PRO A 79 -0.06 8.14 6.91
CA PRO A 79 1.26 8.75 7.02
C PRO A 79 2.03 8.54 5.71
N PRO A 80 2.87 9.51 5.28
CA PRO A 80 3.54 9.46 3.98
C PRO A 80 4.34 8.17 3.87
N ALA A 81 3.80 7.23 3.10
CA ALA A 81 4.48 5.98 2.82
C ALA A 81 5.61 6.26 1.83
N SER A 82 6.65 5.43 1.86
CA SER A 82 7.60 5.34 0.76
C SER A 82 6.86 5.12 -0.58
N ARG A 83 7.44 5.54 -1.71
CA ARG A 83 6.86 5.38 -3.06
C ARG A 83 6.41 3.94 -3.37
N ALA A 84 6.99 2.93 -2.71
CA ALA A 84 6.56 1.54 -2.85
C ALA A 84 5.11 1.31 -2.37
N GLY A 85 4.65 2.06 -1.36
CA GLY A 85 3.27 1.99 -0.85
C GLY A 85 2.24 2.70 -1.74
N SER A 86 2.64 3.70 -2.54
CA SER A 86 1.69 4.47 -3.37
C SER A 86 1.18 3.70 -4.59
N GLY A 87 2.01 2.84 -5.18
CA GLY A 87 1.62 2.01 -6.34
C GLY A 87 0.59 0.93 -6.00
N GLN A 88 0.72 0.29 -4.83
CA GLN A 88 -0.23 -0.72 -4.36
C GLN A 88 -1.62 -0.11 -4.08
N SER A 89 -1.65 1.10 -3.51
CA SER A 89 -2.88 1.84 -3.23
C SER A 89 -3.64 2.21 -4.52
N ALA A 90 -2.95 2.68 -5.56
CA ALA A 90 -3.59 3.03 -6.83
C ALA A 90 -4.26 1.84 -7.53
N THR A 91 -3.65 0.65 -7.46
CA THR A 91 -4.19 -0.57 -8.09
C THR A 91 -5.48 -1.03 -7.42
N VAL A 92 -5.55 -1.00 -6.08
CA VAL A 92 -6.76 -1.40 -5.34
C VAL A 92 -7.89 -0.36 -5.48
N ILE A 93 -7.56 0.93 -5.64
CA ILE A 93 -8.54 1.97 -5.96
C ILE A 93 -9.13 1.76 -7.36
N ALA A 94 -8.29 1.47 -8.36
CA ALA A 94 -8.75 1.18 -9.72
C ALA A 94 -9.71 -0.03 -9.75
N ALA A 95 -9.40 -1.08 -8.98
CA ALA A 95 -10.27 -2.24 -8.84
C ALA A 95 -11.65 -1.88 -8.25
N ALA A 96 -11.69 -1.03 -7.22
CA ALA A 96 -12.94 -0.55 -6.62
C ALA A 96 -13.79 0.24 -7.61
N LEU A 97 -13.18 1.19 -8.33
CA LEU A 97 -13.85 2.00 -9.35
C LEU A 97 -14.42 1.13 -10.48
N ASN A 98 -13.66 0.13 -10.92
CA ASN A 98 -14.13 -0.82 -11.91
C ASN A 98 -15.32 -1.66 -11.40
N GLY A 99 -15.27 -2.12 -10.14
CA GLY A 99 -16.38 -2.81 -9.49
C GLY A 99 -17.68 -2.01 -9.43
N LEU A 100 -17.57 -0.68 -9.35
CA LEU A 100 -18.70 0.27 -9.42
C LEU A 100 -19.15 0.63 -10.84
N GLY A 101 -18.47 0.12 -11.87
CA GLY A 101 -18.74 0.47 -13.27
C GLY A 101 -18.18 1.84 -13.70
N ARG A 102 -17.38 2.50 -12.86
CA ARG A 102 -16.73 3.80 -13.15
C ARG A 102 -15.45 3.60 -13.97
N ARG A 103 -15.61 3.07 -15.18
CA ARG A 103 -14.51 2.54 -16.01
C ARG A 103 -13.46 3.59 -16.39
N ASP A 104 -13.88 4.80 -16.74
CA ASP A 104 -12.96 5.87 -17.16
C ASP A 104 -12.03 6.28 -16.00
N GLU A 105 -12.58 6.41 -14.78
CA GLU A 105 -11.79 6.71 -13.59
C GLU A 105 -10.86 5.56 -13.20
N ALA A 106 -11.33 4.31 -13.35
CA ALA A 106 -10.53 3.13 -13.11
C ALA A 106 -9.32 3.06 -14.06
N GLU A 107 -9.51 3.40 -15.35
CA GLU A 107 -8.42 3.43 -16.33
C GLU A 107 -7.38 4.49 -15.97
N VAL A 108 -7.81 5.71 -15.65
CA VAL A 108 -6.91 6.80 -15.23
C VAL A 108 -6.08 6.35 -14.03
N MET A 109 -6.71 5.73 -13.03
CA MET A 109 -5.99 5.25 -11.87
C MET A 109 -5.01 4.12 -12.18
N ALA A 110 -5.41 3.15 -13.01
CA ALA A 110 -4.54 2.05 -13.42
C ALA A 110 -3.29 2.56 -14.18
N ARG A 111 -3.45 3.56 -15.05
CA ARG A 111 -2.32 4.19 -15.75
C ARG A 111 -1.38 4.93 -14.79
N GLN A 112 -1.93 5.61 -13.77
CA GLN A 112 -1.11 6.25 -12.74
C GLN A 112 -0.32 5.24 -11.90
N ALA A 113 -0.94 4.09 -11.56
CA ALA A 113 -0.26 3.00 -10.88
C ALA A 113 0.93 2.48 -11.70
N GLY A 114 0.73 2.23 -12.99
CA GLY A 114 1.78 1.77 -13.91
C GLY A 114 2.93 2.77 -14.06
N ARG A 115 2.63 4.07 -14.22
CA ARG A 115 3.67 5.12 -14.29
C ARG A 115 4.50 5.21 -13.01
N SER A 116 3.85 5.07 -11.86
CA SER A 116 4.52 5.09 -10.56
C SER A 116 5.50 3.90 -10.45
N ALA A 117 5.09 2.71 -10.90
CA ALA A 117 5.93 1.51 -10.93
C ALA A 117 7.11 1.63 -11.91
N SER A 118 6.89 2.18 -13.11
CA SER A 118 7.95 2.40 -14.11
C SER A 118 8.96 3.47 -13.68
N SER A 119 8.51 4.53 -13.00
CA SER A 119 9.42 5.55 -12.45
C SER A 119 10.25 5.04 -11.26
N SER A 120 9.79 3.98 -10.58
CA SER A 120 10.51 3.31 -9.50
C SER A 120 11.58 2.33 -10.01
N SER A 121 11.53 1.95 -11.29
CA SER A 121 12.42 0.94 -11.88
C SER A 121 13.71 1.52 -12.49
N ILE A 122 14.06 2.76 -12.20
CA ILE A 122 15.37 3.33 -12.61
C ILE A 122 16.16 3.71 -11.36
N PRO A 123 17.18 2.91 -11.01
CA PRO A 123 18.42 3.51 -10.56
C PRO A 123 19.70 2.88 -11.17
N HIS A 124 20.63 3.77 -11.53
CA HIS A 124 22.09 3.59 -11.74
C HIS A 124 22.64 3.24 -13.14
N ILE A 125 23.04 4.29 -13.89
CA ILE A 125 24.36 4.52 -14.58
C ILE A 125 24.25 5.86 -15.34
N HIS A 126 25.04 6.92 -15.21
CA HIS A 126 26.41 7.14 -14.71
C HIS A 126 26.53 8.52 -14.04
N ALA A 127 27.26 8.60 -12.92
CA ALA A 127 27.93 9.82 -12.48
C ALA A 127 29.44 9.57 -12.50
N SER A 128 30.12 10.12 -13.51
CA SER A 128 31.55 10.46 -13.58
C SER A 128 31.73 11.21 -14.90
N ALA A 129 32.28 12.41 -15.01
CA ALA A 129 33.11 13.17 -14.10
C ALA A 129 32.89 14.67 -14.30
N LYS A 130 32.91 15.43 -13.21
CA LYS A 130 33.25 16.86 -13.23
C LYS A 130 34.51 17.01 -12.38
N ARG A 131 35.63 17.36 -13.02
CA ARG A 131 36.89 17.92 -12.49
C ARG A 131 37.77 18.11 -13.73
N GLY A 132 38.34 19.25 -14.07
CA GLY A 132 38.43 20.54 -13.42
C GLY A 132 39.18 21.49 -14.37
N ILE A 133 39.03 22.77 -14.08
CA ILE A 133 39.63 23.97 -14.68
C ILE A 133 41.13 23.83 -14.99
N CYS A 134 41.52 24.14 -16.23
CA CYS A 134 42.59 25.08 -16.66
C CYS A 134 42.60 25.11 -18.20
#